data_AF-A0A7W6KDY0-F1
#
_entry.id   AF-A0A7W6KDY0-F1
#
_cell.length_a   1.000
_cell.length_b   1.000
_cell.length_c   1.000
_cell.angle_alpha   90.00
_cell.angle_beta   90.00
_cell.angle_gamma   90.00
#
_symmetry.space_group_name_H-M   'P 1'
#
loop_
_entity.id
_entity.type
_entity.pdbx_description
1 polymer ?
#
loop_
_entity_poly.entity_id
_entity_poly.type
_entity_poly.pdbx_seq_one_letter_code
_entity_poly.pdbx_strand_id
1 'polypeptide(L)' 'MKTIIKTGILLSFCLIVLTSMTFKPKRIIFFGDSITQQGVSKNGYVTLIKKSLDSAKYDVIGAGIGGNKV' A
#
# COMPACT_ATOMS: atom_id res chain seq x y z
N MET A 1 40.14 -16.07 -16.98
CA MET A 1 39.40 -14.82 -17.31
C MET A 1 37.91 -15.04 -17.57
N LYS A 2 37.50 -15.93 -18.50
CA LYS A 2 36.08 -16.17 -18.82
C LYS A 2 35.22 -16.58 -17.60
N THR A 3 35.78 -17.38 -16.69
CA THR A 3 35.08 -17.81 -15.45
C THR A 3 34.83 -16.65 -14.49
N ILE A 4 35.79 -15.74 -14.34
CA ILE A 4 35.70 -14.55 -13.46
C ILE A 4 34.63 -13.58 -13.98
N ILE A 5 34.56 -13.40 -15.30
CA ILE A 5 33.55 -12.56 -15.95
C ILE A 5 32.15 -13.17 -15.72
N LYS A 6 32.00 -14.50 -15.87
CA LYS A 6 30.72 -15.19 -15.64
C LYS A 6 30.26 -15.10 -14.17
N THR A 7 31.16 -15.28 -13.20
CA THR A 7 30.82 -15.12 -11.78
C THR A 7 30.51 -13.67 -11.41
N GLY A 8 31.23 -12.70 -11.98
CA GLY A 8 30.92 -11.27 -11.78
C GLY A 8 29.53 -10.88 -12.30
N ILE A 9 29.14 -11.39 -13.47
CA ILE A 9 27.80 -11.18 -14.04
C ILE A 9 26.73 -11.82 -13.15
N LEU A 10 26.95 -13.06 -12.69
CA LEU A 10 26.02 -13.76 -11.80
C LEU A 10 25.83 -13.03 -10.47
N LEU A 11 26.92 -12.50 -9.90
CA LEU A 11 26.88 -11.76 -8.64
C LEU A 11 26.13 -10.43 -8.78
N SER A 12 26.38 -9.70 -9.88
CA SER A 12 25.68 -8.45 -10.20
C SER A 12 24.17 -8.69 -10.40
N PHE A 13 23.81 -9.75 -11.13
CA PHE A 13 22.42 -10.15 -11.32
C PHE A 13 21.72 -10.50 -9.99
N CYS A 14 22.41 -11.24 -9.11
CA CYS A 14 21.90 -11.57 -7.79
C CYS A 14 21.63 -10.32 -6.95
N LEU A 15 22.52 -9.33 -7.00
CA LEU A 15 22.38 -8.07 -6.28
C LEU A 15 21.15 -7.27 -6.73
N ILE A 16 20.89 -7.21 -8.04
CA ILE A 16 19.70 -6.55 -8.60
C ILE A 16 18.42 -7.22 -8.10
N VAL A 17 18.37 -8.56 -8.09
CA VAL A 17 17.20 -9.31 -7.60
C VAL A 17 16.92 -9.04 -6.12
N LEU A 18 17.95 -9.00 -5.27
CA LEU A 18 17.78 -8.70 -3.84
C LEU A 18 17.22 -7.29 -3.57
N THR A 19 17.61 -6.31 -4.38
CA THR A 19 17.11 -4.91 -4.23
C THR A 19 15.69 -4.70 -4.77
N SER A 20 15.15 -5.64 -5.54
CA SER A 20 13.83 -5.52 -6.20
C SER A 20 12.63 -5.80 -5.28
N MET A 21 12.87 -6.17 -4.01
CA MET A 21 11.83 -6.44 -3.03
C MET A 21 11.12 -5.14 -2.62
N THR A 22 10.04 -4.81 -3.34
CA THR A 22 9.19 -3.66 -3.01
C THR A 22 8.16 -4.06 -1.96
N PHE A 23 8.17 -3.39 -0.81
CA PHE A 23 7.11 -3.54 0.19
C PHE A 23 5.85 -2.84 -0.30
N LYS A 24 4.80 -3.63 -0.57
CA LYS A 24 3.49 -3.08 -0.93
C LYS A 24 2.77 -2.59 0.33
N PRO A 25 2.16 -1.39 0.31
CA PRO A 25 1.32 -0.93 1.41
C PRO A 25 0.19 -1.91 1.71
N LYS A 26 -0.10 -2.13 2.99
CA LYS A 26 -1.25 -2.91 3.44
C LYS A 26 -2.53 -2.10 3.22
N ARG A 27 -3.50 -2.69 2.52
CA ARG A 27 -4.77 -2.03 2.26
C ARG A 27 -5.74 -2.17 3.43
N ILE A 28 -6.32 -1.06 3.86
CA ILE A 28 -7.37 -0.97 4.89
C ILE A 28 -8.61 -0.40 4.23
N ILE A 29 -9.72 -1.16 4.29
CA ILE A 29 -10.99 -0.78 3.66
C ILE A 29 -12.01 -0.54 4.76
N PHE A 30 -12.46 0.71 4.91
CA PHE A 30 -13.60 1.03 5.73
C PHE A 30 -14.87 0.78 4.92
N PHE A 31 -15.55 -0.33 5.20
CA PHE A 31 -16.85 -0.64 4.59
C PHE A 31 -17.98 -0.23 5.53
N GLY A 32 -19.05 0.37 5.00
CA GLY A 32 -20.19 0.72 5.84
C GLY A 32 -21.28 1.51 5.12
N ASP A 33 -21.97 2.35 5.88
CA ASP A 33 -23.19 3.03 5.46
C ASP A 33 -22.94 4.51 5.10
N SER A 34 -23.98 5.34 5.28
CA SER A 34 -23.95 6.79 5.12
C SER A 34 -22.88 7.50 5.96
N ILE A 35 -22.47 6.94 7.11
CA ILE A 35 -21.41 7.50 7.96
C ILE A 35 -20.06 7.28 7.30
N THR A 36 -19.79 6.08 6.80
CA THR A 36 -18.55 5.79 6.05
C THR A 36 -18.47 6.61 4.77
N GLN A 37 -19.62 6.83 4.11
CA GLN A 37 -19.71 7.66 2.91
C GLN A 37 -19.35 9.14 3.21
N GLN A 38 -19.79 9.66 4.36
CA GLN A 38 -19.40 11.00 4.81
C GLN A 38 -17.97 11.02 5.37
N GLY A 39 -17.48 9.88 5.86
CA GLY A 39 -16.16 9.69 6.43
C GLY A 39 -15.00 9.90 5.45
N VAL A 40 -15.25 9.78 4.13
CA VAL A 40 -14.26 10.06 3.08
C VAL A 40 -14.12 11.56 2.74
N SER A 41 -14.95 12.42 3.33
CA SER A 41 -14.83 13.88 3.17
C SER A 41 -13.50 14.42 3.72
N LYS A 42 -13.14 15.66 3.38
CA LYS A 42 -11.86 16.30 3.74
C LYS A 42 -11.54 16.24 5.25
N ASN A 43 -12.56 16.36 6.10
CA ASN A 43 -12.43 16.30 7.56
C ASN A 43 -13.08 15.04 8.15
N GLY A 44 -13.47 14.08 7.31
CA GLY A 44 -14.08 12.84 7.75
C GLY A 44 -13.08 11.88 8.36
N TYR A 45 -13.57 10.96 9.19
CA TYR A 45 -12.71 10.06 9.97
C TYR A 45 -11.82 9.16 9.09
N VAL A 46 -12.27 8.73 7.90
CA VAL A 46 -11.45 7.92 6.97
C VAL A 46 -10.25 8.74 6.51
N THR A 47 -10.46 10.02 6.18
CA THR A 47 -9.40 10.94 5.76
C THR A 47 -8.43 11.25 6.91
N LEU A 48 -8.94 11.43 8.13
CA LEU A 48 -8.10 11.65 9.32
C LEU A 48 -7.23 10.43 9.61
N ILE A 49 -7.79 9.22 9.55
CA ILE A 49 -7.04 7.97 9.74
C ILE A 49 -5.99 7.81 8.64
N LYS A 50 -6.37 8.05 7.37
CA LYS A 50 -5.44 8.02 6.23
C LYS A 50 -4.27 8.98 6.43
N LYS A 51 -4.50 10.15 7.01
CA LYS A 51 -3.45 11.15 7.30
C LYS A 51 -2.57 10.76 8.49
N SER A 52 -3.13 10.04 9.47
CA SER A 52 -2.38 9.59 10.65
C SER A 52 -1.49 8.37 10.40
N LEU A 53 -1.78 7.58 9.37
CA LEU A 53 -1.02 6.37 9.03
C LEU A 53 0.11 6.68 8.03
N ASP A 54 1.19 5.90 8.14
CA ASP A 54 2.31 5.93 7.20
C ASP A 54 1.85 5.48 5.81
N SER A 55 1.82 6.40 4.85
CA SER A 55 1.35 6.15 3.48
C SER A 55 2.24 5.20 2.68
N ALA A 56 3.50 5.00 3.10
CA ALA A 56 4.37 3.99 2.52
C ALA A 56 4.02 2.58 2.99
N LYS A 57 3.31 2.46 4.13
CA LYS A 57 2.95 1.17 4.74
C LYS A 57 1.46 0.85 4.64
N TYR A 58 0.60 1.85 4.48
CA TYR A 58 -0.85 1.67 4.51
C TYR A 58 -1.56 2.44 3.39
N ASP A 59 -2.46 1.74 2.70
CA ASP A 59 -3.40 2.32 1.73
C ASP A 59 -4.81 2.27 2.32
N VAL A 60 -5.35 3.44 2.68
CA VAL A 60 -6.64 3.56 3.36
C VAL A 60 -7.71 4.06 2.39
N ILE A 61 -8.82 3.32 2.30
CA ILE A 61 -9.98 3.67 1.48
C ILE A 61 -11.29 3.56 2.27
N GLY A 62 -12.28 4.38 1.91
CA GLY A 62 -13.64 4.30 2.43
C GLY A 62 -14.61 3.88 1.34
N ALA A 63 -15.46 2.90 1.66
CA ALA A 63 -16.49 2.32 0.80
C ALA A 63 -17.82 2.32 1.56
N GLY A 64 -18.41 3.51 1.71
CA GLY A 64 -19.71 3.70 2.35
C GLY A 64 -20.82 3.86 1.33
N ILE A 65 -21.97 3.21 1.57
CA ILE A 65 -23.17 3.36 0.75
C ILE A 65 -24.32 3.82 1.64
N GLY A 66 -24.79 5.05 1.44
CA GLY A 66 -25.96 5.57 2.13
C GLY A 66 -27.21 4.72 1.90
N GLY A 67 -28.00 4.51 2.96
CA GLY A 67 -29.20 3.66 2.90
C GLY A 67 -28.93 2.15 2.90
N ASN A 68 -27.66 1.72 2.81
CA ASN A 68 -27.30 0.32 3.00
C ASN A 68 -27.26 0.00 4.51
N LYS A 69 -27.94 -1.07 4.92
CA LYS A 69 -27.81 -1.63 6.28
C LYS A 69 -26.93 -2.87 6.18
N VAL A 70 -25.78 -2.83 6.86
CA VAL A 70 -24.84 -3.94 7.00
C VAL A 70 -25.01 -4.61 8.36
#